data_AF-A0A9X6IKT1-F1
#
_entry.id   AF-A0A9X6IKT1-F1
#
_cell.length_a   1.000
_cell.length_b   1.000
_cell.length_c   1.000
_cell.angle_alpha   90.00
_cell.angle_beta   90.00
_cell.angle_gamma   90.00
#
_symmetry.space_group_name_H-M   'P 1'
#
loop_
_entity.id
_entity.type
_entity.pdbx_description
1 polymer ?
#
loop_
_entity_poly.entity_id
_entity_poly.type
_entity_poly.pdbx_seq_one_letter_code
_entity_poly.pdbx_strand_id
1 'polypeptide(L)'
;ELSMEKTLITNASSTCAQFLGYEVKIFKSEAIRTDSLGRKKRLLNGKVQLKMPHEAWVNKLQKYQAIELSANGTWKPKPRNYFQRNEDLEIVAQYNSEIRGLYNYYRLAENVSNHMHRFAYFMFYSMIKTFATKYKKRTKHIRKKYMKNGRFTVEYGTKRGMKQIHFIERSFPRVNGISKEQTDVVPNTRYTLSTTKLSDRIKAETCELCGRNNTLIHMHHVKRLKNLREKSNKSYLEQQMIARNRKTIALCKECHIKRHKGEI
;
A
#
# COMPACT_ATOMS: atom_id res chain seq x y z
N GLU A 1 17.23 13.05 -30.10
CA GLU A 1 17.58 11.77 -30.77
C GLU A 1 17.07 10.59 -29.95
N LEU A 2 16.74 9.48 -30.59
CA LEU A 2 16.30 8.24 -29.94
C LEU A 2 17.53 7.39 -29.56
N SER A 3 17.48 6.73 -28.41
CA SER A 3 18.58 5.86 -27.93
C SER A 3 18.55 4.51 -28.66
N MET A 4 19.57 4.24 -29.46
CA MET A 4 19.73 2.98 -30.21
C MET A 4 19.66 1.73 -29.33
N GLU A 5 20.20 1.79 -28.11
CA GLU A 5 20.13 0.68 -27.15
C GLU A 5 18.70 0.40 -26.64
N LYS A 6 17.85 1.43 -26.59
CA LYS A 6 16.46 1.31 -26.10
C LYS A 6 15.46 1.04 -27.21
N THR A 7 15.82 1.29 -28.46
CA THR A 7 14.95 1.13 -29.64
C THR A 7 15.37 -0.04 -30.52
N LEU A 8 15.61 -1.20 -29.90
CA LEU A 8 15.93 -2.43 -30.61
C LEU A 8 14.66 -3.20 -31.00
N ILE A 9 14.54 -3.58 -32.27
CA ILE A 9 13.52 -4.52 -32.73
C ILE A 9 13.98 -5.93 -32.40
N THR A 10 13.23 -6.63 -31.55
CA THR A 10 13.58 -8.00 -31.14
C THR A 10 12.54 -9.01 -31.59
N ASN A 11 12.98 -10.26 -31.81
CA ASN A 11 12.06 -11.33 -32.14
C ASN A 11 11.26 -11.73 -30.88
N ALA A 12 9.95 -11.48 -30.93
CA ALA A 12 9.03 -11.67 -29.81
C ALA A 12 8.83 -13.13 -29.37
N SER A 13 9.32 -14.10 -30.17
CA SER A 13 9.30 -15.53 -29.81
C SER A 13 10.52 -15.94 -28.99
N SER A 14 11.70 -15.35 -29.25
CA SER A 14 12.97 -15.72 -28.60
C SER A 14 13.29 -14.83 -27.39
N THR A 15 12.91 -13.55 -27.44
CA THR A 15 13.25 -12.55 -26.44
C THR A 15 12.02 -11.95 -25.80
N CYS A 16 12.11 -11.60 -24.51
CA CYS A 16 11.07 -10.88 -23.79
C CYS A 16 11.31 -9.37 -23.93
N ALA A 17 10.29 -8.61 -24.30
CA ALA A 17 10.34 -7.15 -24.28
C ALA A 17 9.84 -6.64 -22.93
N GLN A 18 10.49 -5.61 -22.37
CA GLN A 18 9.98 -4.92 -21.18
C GLN A 18 9.14 -3.73 -21.61
N PHE A 19 7.88 -3.68 -21.17
CA PHE A 19 6.98 -2.57 -21.46
C PHE A 19 6.12 -2.25 -20.23
N LEU A 20 6.17 -0.99 -19.77
CA LEU A 20 5.43 -0.52 -18.60
C LEU A 20 5.54 -1.46 -17.39
N GLY A 21 6.75 -1.95 -17.10
CA GLY A 21 7.02 -2.84 -15.96
C GLY A 21 6.58 -4.30 -16.14
N TYR A 22 5.95 -4.65 -17.26
CA TYR A 22 5.63 -6.03 -17.65
C TYR A 22 6.69 -6.61 -18.58
N GLU A 23 6.85 -7.93 -18.52
CA GLU A 23 7.52 -8.71 -19.55
C GLU A 23 6.47 -9.18 -20.57
N VAL A 24 6.66 -8.81 -21.83
CA VAL A 24 5.81 -9.18 -22.96
C VAL A 24 6.53 -10.24 -23.79
N LYS A 25 5.88 -11.37 -24.01
CA LYS A 25 6.41 -12.48 -24.83
C LYS A 25 5.30 -13.11 -25.67
N ILE A 26 5.65 -13.68 -26.82
CA ILE A 26 4.74 -14.57 -27.57
C ILE A 26 4.87 -16.00 -27.05
N PHE A 27 3.74 -16.61 -26.70
CA PHE A 27 3.69 -17.98 -26.24
C PHE A 27 4.00 -18.94 -27.40
N LYS A 28 5.08 -19.71 -27.28
CA LYS A 28 5.47 -20.75 -28.24
C LYS A 28 5.31 -22.11 -27.56
N SER A 29 4.35 -22.89 -28.01
CA SER A 29 4.12 -24.24 -27.50
C SER A 29 3.47 -25.10 -28.56
N GLU A 30 3.98 -26.32 -28.70
CA GLU A 30 3.42 -27.34 -29.59
C GLU A 30 2.35 -28.19 -28.90
N ALA A 31 2.10 -27.93 -27.60
CA ALA A 31 1.15 -28.67 -26.80
C ALA A 31 -0.26 -28.56 -27.39
N ILE A 32 -0.83 -29.73 -27.67
CA ILE A 32 -2.19 -29.88 -28.18
C ILE A 32 -3.14 -29.91 -26.98
N ARG A 33 -4.16 -29.06 -27.01
CA ARG A 33 -5.23 -29.06 -26.01
C ARG A 33 -6.57 -29.32 -26.68
N THR A 34 -7.43 -30.03 -25.97
CA THR A 34 -8.80 -30.30 -26.41
C THR A 34 -9.67 -29.10 -26.05
N ASP A 35 -10.38 -28.56 -27.03
CA ASP A 35 -11.36 -27.50 -26.84
C ASP A 35 -12.62 -28.06 -26.13
N SER A 36 -13.47 -27.18 -25.62
CA SER A 36 -14.81 -27.49 -25.06
C SER A 36 -15.67 -28.36 -25.99
N LEU A 37 -15.43 -28.29 -27.31
CA LEU A 37 -16.09 -29.08 -28.35
C LEU A 37 -15.34 -30.38 -28.74
N GLY A 38 -14.39 -30.84 -27.94
CA GLY A 38 -13.66 -32.10 -28.19
C GLY A 38 -12.57 -32.04 -29.27
N ARG A 39 -12.34 -30.88 -29.89
CA ARG A 39 -11.37 -30.72 -31.00
C ARG A 39 -9.96 -30.49 -30.47
N LYS A 40 -8.97 -31.19 -31.04
CA LYS A 40 -7.54 -31.01 -30.75
C LYS A 40 -7.00 -29.76 -31.45
N LYS A 41 -6.55 -28.75 -30.70
CA LYS A 41 -5.97 -27.50 -31.25
C LYS A 41 -4.76 -27.03 -30.45
N ARG A 42 -3.83 -26.35 -31.11
CA ARG A 42 -2.72 -25.61 -30.47
C ARG A 42 -3.21 -24.24 -29.99
N LEU A 43 -3.96 -24.21 -28.89
CA LEU A 43 -4.70 -23.02 -28.42
C LEU A 43 -3.83 -21.86 -27.89
N LEU A 44 -2.59 -22.14 -27.50
CA LEU A 44 -1.72 -21.17 -26.84
C LEU A 44 -0.65 -20.59 -27.77
N ASN A 45 -0.33 -21.26 -28.87
CA ASN A 45 0.72 -20.81 -29.78
C ASN A 45 0.35 -19.46 -30.42
N GLY A 46 1.29 -18.51 -30.45
CA GLY A 46 1.10 -17.19 -31.05
C GLY A 46 0.35 -16.17 -30.17
N LYS A 47 -0.12 -16.55 -28.97
CA LYS A 47 -0.78 -15.61 -28.07
C LYS A 47 0.22 -14.72 -27.34
N VAL A 48 -0.15 -13.45 -27.15
CA VAL A 48 0.62 -12.51 -26.32
C VAL A 48 0.47 -12.88 -24.85
N GLN A 49 1.60 -13.02 -24.17
CA GLN A 49 1.71 -13.32 -22.76
C GLN A 49 2.30 -12.11 -22.03
N LEU A 50 1.61 -11.66 -20.99
CA LEU A 50 2.11 -10.69 -20.03
C LEU A 50 2.63 -11.43 -18.80
N LYS A 51 3.84 -11.10 -18.36
CA LYS A 51 4.43 -11.61 -17.12
C LYS A 51 4.83 -10.49 -16.21
N MET A 52 4.72 -10.78 -14.91
CA MET A 52 5.38 -10.00 -13.88
C MET A 52 6.85 -10.43 -13.83
N PRO A 53 7.81 -9.49 -13.97
CA PRO A 53 9.22 -9.78 -13.81
C PRO A 53 9.52 -10.32 -12.41
N HIS A 54 10.44 -11.28 -12.30
CA HIS A 54 10.85 -11.81 -11.00
C HIS A 54 11.44 -10.71 -10.11
N GLU A 55 12.22 -9.81 -10.69
CA GLU A 55 12.84 -8.69 -9.97
C GLU A 55 11.82 -7.69 -9.42
N ALA A 56 10.65 -7.55 -10.06
CA ALA A 56 9.67 -6.53 -9.69
C ALA A 56 9.14 -6.69 -8.25
N TRP A 57 8.81 -7.91 -7.83
CA TRP A 57 8.32 -8.15 -6.46
C TRP A 57 9.48 -8.20 -5.44
N VAL A 58 10.66 -8.68 -5.84
CA VAL A 58 11.85 -8.71 -4.98
C VAL A 58 12.31 -7.28 -4.67
N ASN A 59 12.45 -6.44 -5.69
CA ASN A 59 12.83 -5.02 -5.54
C ASN A 59 11.79 -4.27 -4.69
N LYS A 60 10.51 -4.61 -4.81
CA LYS A 60 9.47 -4.07 -3.92
C LYS A 60 9.65 -4.48 -2.45
N LEU A 61 9.95 -5.76 -2.18
CA LEU A 61 10.23 -6.22 -0.81
C LEU A 61 11.47 -5.54 -0.21
N GLN A 62 12.52 -5.35 -1.01
CA GLN A 62 13.71 -4.62 -0.60
C GLN A 62 13.40 -3.15 -0.32
N LYS A 63 12.64 -2.48 -1.20
CA LYS A 63 12.19 -1.09 -1.01
C LYS A 63 11.39 -0.92 0.28
N TYR A 64 10.57 -1.89 0.65
CA TYR A 64 9.83 -1.88 1.91
C TYR A 64 10.68 -2.29 3.13
N GLN A 65 11.93 -2.70 2.94
CA GLN A 65 12.81 -3.26 3.97
C GLN A 65 12.20 -4.48 4.67
N ALA A 66 11.41 -5.27 3.92
CA ALA A 66 10.68 -6.42 4.42
C ALA A 66 11.47 -7.73 4.35
N ILE A 67 12.62 -7.73 3.66
CA ILE A 67 13.50 -8.89 3.52
C ILE A 67 14.97 -8.54 3.80
N GLU A 68 15.75 -9.56 4.12
CA GLU A 68 17.20 -9.52 4.29
C GLU A 68 17.82 -10.77 3.65
N LEU A 69 19.04 -10.63 3.14
CA LEU A 69 19.80 -11.75 2.61
C LEU A 69 20.49 -12.46 3.79
N SER A 70 20.24 -13.76 3.96
CA SER A 70 20.95 -14.57 4.95
C SER A 70 22.37 -14.84 4.48
N ALA A 71 23.28 -15.17 5.41
CA ALA A 71 24.63 -15.65 5.10
C ALA A 71 24.66 -16.78 4.05
N ASN A 72 23.64 -17.65 4.05
CA ASN A 72 23.50 -18.77 3.12
C ASN A 72 22.91 -18.36 1.75
N GLY A 73 22.88 -17.07 1.40
CA GLY A 73 22.33 -16.56 0.13
C GLY A 73 20.80 -16.63 -0.02
N THR A 74 20.07 -17.08 1.01
CA THR A 74 18.61 -17.18 0.97
C THR A 74 17.93 -15.95 1.55
N TRP A 75 16.90 -15.44 0.87
CA TRP A 75 16.07 -14.34 1.37
C TRP A 75 15.26 -14.74 2.60
N LYS A 76 15.33 -13.93 3.66
CA LYS A 76 14.56 -14.09 4.90
C LYS A 76 13.69 -12.85 5.16
N PRO A 77 12.50 -13.01 5.77
CA PRO A 77 11.69 -11.86 6.17
C PRO A 77 12.38 -11.05 7.28
N LYS A 78 12.37 -9.72 7.19
CA LYS A 78 12.95 -8.78 8.15
C LYS A 78 11.85 -7.97 8.87
N PRO A 79 11.94 -7.69 10.18
CA PRO A 79 11.01 -6.79 10.85
C PRO A 79 11.17 -5.34 10.36
N ARG A 80 10.05 -4.64 10.19
CA ARG A 80 10.04 -3.21 9.81
C ARG A 80 9.94 -2.35 11.08
N ASN A 81 11.08 -2.02 11.67
CA ASN A 81 11.16 -1.38 12.99
C ASN A 81 10.45 -0.01 13.08
N TYR A 82 10.33 0.72 11.98
CA TYR A 82 9.63 2.01 11.97
C TYR A 82 8.13 1.90 12.27
N PHE A 83 7.51 0.72 12.17
CA PHE A 83 6.13 0.49 12.55
C PHE A 83 5.91 0.23 14.05
N GLN A 84 6.96 0.18 14.87
CA GLN A 84 6.83 -0.13 16.30
C GLN A 84 5.89 0.83 17.03
N ARG A 85 5.85 2.10 16.62
CA ARG A 85 5.01 3.14 17.24
C ARG A 85 3.61 3.24 16.64
N ASN A 86 3.34 2.56 15.51
CA ASN A 86 2.04 2.59 14.85
C ASN A 86 1.04 1.66 15.54
N GLU A 87 -0.26 1.91 15.35
CA GLU A 87 -1.30 1.03 15.88
C GLU A 87 -1.37 -0.30 15.15
N ASP A 88 -1.81 -1.35 15.83
CA ASP A 88 -1.91 -2.69 15.24
C ASP A 88 -2.79 -2.70 13.96
N LEU A 89 -3.88 -1.93 13.99
CA LEU A 89 -4.76 -1.72 12.84
C LEU A 89 -4.01 -1.09 11.66
N GLU A 90 -3.24 -0.03 11.91
CA GLU A 90 -2.52 0.71 10.88
C GLU A 90 -1.42 -0.15 10.24
N ILE A 91 -0.72 -0.93 11.05
CA ILE A 91 0.30 -1.87 10.56
C ILE A 91 -0.36 -2.85 9.60
N VAL A 92 -1.42 -3.55 10.01
CA VAL A 92 -2.11 -4.53 9.14
C VAL A 92 -2.67 -3.85 7.88
N ALA A 93 -3.27 -2.67 8.03
CA ALA A 93 -3.83 -1.92 6.91
C ALA A 93 -2.76 -1.51 5.88
N GLN A 94 -1.57 -1.13 6.33
CA GLN A 94 -0.45 -0.75 5.47
C GLN A 94 0.13 -1.95 4.71
N TYR A 95 0.37 -3.08 5.38
CA TYR A 95 0.82 -4.30 4.69
C TYR A 95 -0.22 -4.75 3.65
N ASN A 96 -1.50 -4.69 3.98
CA ASN A 96 -2.58 -5.03 3.07
C ASN A 96 -2.65 -4.08 1.86
N SER A 97 -2.50 -2.77 2.06
CA SER A 97 -2.55 -1.79 0.97
C SER A 97 -1.36 -1.97 0.00
N GLU A 98 -0.18 -2.26 0.54
CA GLU A 98 1.03 -2.53 -0.25
C GLU A 98 0.89 -3.79 -1.11
N ILE A 99 0.34 -4.88 -0.55
CA ILE A 99 0.07 -6.12 -1.31
C ILE A 99 -0.98 -5.88 -2.39
N ARG A 100 -2.10 -5.22 -2.04
CA ARG A 100 -3.14 -4.89 -3.02
C ARG A 100 -2.61 -4.00 -4.14
N GLY A 101 -1.77 -3.03 -3.83
CA GLY A 101 -1.19 -2.13 -4.82
C GLY A 101 -0.36 -2.88 -5.86
N LEU A 102 0.51 -3.80 -5.41
CA LEU A 102 1.34 -4.60 -6.31
C LEU A 102 0.50 -5.58 -7.15
N TYR A 103 -0.44 -6.27 -6.50
CA TYR A 103 -1.35 -7.19 -7.18
C TYR A 103 -2.21 -6.46 -8.22
N ASN A 104 -2.82 -5.33 -7.88
CA ASN A 104 -3.66 -4.56 -8.80
C ASN A 104 -2.89 -4.11 -10.05
N TYR A 105 -1.62 -3.73 -9.87
CA TYR A 105 -0.77 -3.34 -10.98
C TYR A 105 -0.44 -4.52 -11.90
N TYR A 106 -0.17 -5.71 -11.35
CA TYR A 106 0.24 -6.91 -12.11
C TYR A 106 -0.87 -7.94 -12.36
N ARG A 107 -2.14 -7.65 -12.02
CA ARG A 107 -3.25 -8.63 -12.07
C ARG A 107 -3.51 -9.28 -13.43
N LEU A 108 -3.03 -8.65 -14.51
CA LEU A 108 -3.15 -9.14 -15.88
C LEU A 108 -2.10 -10.20 -16.23
N ALA A 109 -0.99 -10.23 -15.47
CA ALA A 109 0.12 -11.13 -15.73
C ALA A 109 -0.27 -12.59 -15.47
N GLU A 110 0.22 -13.50 -16.31
CA GLU A 110 -0.12 -14.92 -16.24
C GLU A 110 0.48 -15.62 -15.03
N ASN A 111 1.68 -15.19 -14.61
CA ASN A 111 2.40 -15.71 -13.45
C ASN A 111 2.06 -14.95 -12.14
N VAL A 112 1.08 -14.03 -12.15
CA VAL A 112 0.78 -13.14 -11.01
C VAL A 112 0.46 -13.91 -9.75
N SER A 113 -0.34 -14.98 -9.87
CA SER A 113 -0.76 -15.80 -8.72
C SER A 113 0.46 -16.32 -7.96
N ASN A 114 1.34 -17.06 -8.63
CA ASN A 114 2.54 -17.65 -8.02
C ASN A 114 3.46 -16.58 -7.39
N HIS A 115 3.72 -15.48 -8.10
CA HIS A 115 4.58 -14.42 -7.60
C HIS A 115 3.96 -13.69 -6.40
N MET A 116 2.65 -13.44 -6.41
CA MET A 116 1.94 -12.80 -5.31
C MET A 116 1.79 -13.71 -4.10
N HIS A 117 1.63 -15.03 -4.28
CA HIS A 117 1.66 -15.98 -3.16
C HIS A 117 3.01 -15.92 -2.42
N ARG A 118 4.14 -15.88 -3.15
CA ARG A 118 5.48 -15.73 -2.57
C ARG A 118 5.67 -14.36 -1.92
N PHE A 119 5.27 -13.28 -2.60
CA PHE A 119 5.35 -11.92 -2.06
C PHE A 119 4.54 -11.77 -0.76
N ALA A 120 3.29 -12.23 -0.75
CA ALA A 120 2.41 -12.19 0.42
C ALA A 120 2.93 -13.06 1.57
N TYR A 121 3.64 -14.16 1.27
CA TYR A 121 4.35 -14.96 2.27
C TYR A 121 5.42 -14.09 2.98
N PHE A 122 6.34 -13.47 2.25
CA PHE A 122 7.37 -12.63 2.85
C PHE A 122 6.78 -11.45 3.64
N MET A 123 5.77 -10.79 3.09
CA MET A 123 5.07 -9.69 3.76
C MET A 123 4.40 -10.14 5.07
N PHE A 124 3.75 -11.31 5.08
CA PHE A 124 3.11 -11.84 6.28
C PHE A 124 4.11 -12.13 7.41
N TYR A 125 5.24 -12.78 7.09
CA TYR A 125 6.24 -13.09 8.10
C TYR A 125 7.01 -11.84 8.56
N SER A 126 7.26 -10.88 7.66
CA SER A 126 7.79 -9.57 8.02
C SER A 126 6.85 -8.83 8.99
N MET A 127 5.54 -8.87 8.73
CA MET A 127 4.53 -8.31 9.63
C MET A 127 4.55 -8.99 11.00
N ILE A 128 4.53 -10.33 11.06
CA ILE A 128 4.59 -11.05 12.34
C ILE A 128 5.86 -10.70 13.12
N LYS A 129 7.02 -10.63 12.44
CA LYS A 129 8.27 -10.20 13.07
C LYS A 129 8.17 -8.76 13.59
N THR A 130 7.50 -7.87 12.87
CA THR A 130 7.27 -6.48 13.29
C THR A 130 6.43 -6.40 14.57
N PHE A 131 5.34 -7.18 14.65
CA PHE A 131 4.53 -7.32 15.88
C PHE A 131 5.33 -7.93 17.03
N ALA A 132 6.15 -8.95 16.74
CA ALA A 132 7.02 -9.58 17.73
C ALA A 132 8.00 -8.57 18.35
N THR A 133 8.62 -7.73 17.52
CA THR A 133 9.50 -6.65 18.00
C THR A 133 8.73 -5.61 18.80
N LYS A 134 7.57 -5.15 18.31
CA LYS A 134 6.72 -4.15 19.00
C LYS A 134 6.33 -4.58 20.41
N TYR A 135 5.91 -5.83 20.57
CA TYR A 135 5.44 -6.38 21.85
C TYR A 135 6.54 -7.07 22.67
N LYS A 136 7.78 -7.10 22.18
CA LYS A 136 8.91 -7.84 22.78
C LYS A 136 8.55 -9.31 23.07
N LYS A 137 7.88 -9.98 22.11
CA LYS A 137 7.44 -11.38 22.22
C LYS A 137 7.97 -12.21 21.07
N ARG A 138 8.08 -13.53 21.25
CA ARG A 138 8.41 -14.45 20.15
C ARG A 138 7.28 -14.48 19.11
N THR A 139 7.64 -14.64 17.83
CA THR A 139 6.70 -14.71 16.70
C THR A 139 5.61 -15.77 16.87
N LYS A 140 5.92 -16.91 17.50
CA LYS A 140 4.96 -17.98 17.83
C LYS A 140 3.81 -17.48 18.73
N HIS A 141 4.11 -16.66 19.75
CA HIS A 141 3.09 -16.11 20.66
C HIS A 141 2.21 -15.07 19.96
N ILE A 142 2.81 -14.23 19.11
CA ILE A 142 2.05 -13.29 18.28
C ILE A 142 1.09 -14.05 17.36
N ARG A 143 1.58 -15.09 16.67
CA ARG A 143 0.74 -15.91 15.79
C ARG A 143 -0.41 -16.55 16.56
N LYS A 144 -0.17 -17.12 17.75
CA LYS A 144 -1.23 -17.70 18.59
C LYS A 144 -2.26 -16.66 19.06
N LYS A 145 -1.83 -15.44 19.42
CA LYS A 145 -2.71 -14.38 19.92
C LYS A 145 -3.60 -13.80 18.82
N TYR A 146 -3.04 -13.52 17.65
CA TYR A 146 -3.72 -12.79 16.58
C TYR A 146 -4.33 -13.70 15.50
N MET A 147 -4.03 -15.00 15.46
CA MET A 147 -4.77 -15.90 14.58
C MET A 147 -6.13 -16.26 15.16
N LYS A 148 -7.20 -15.86 14.48
CA LYS A 148 -8.58 -16.26 14.74
C LYS A 148 -9.15 -16.86 13.46
N ASN A 149 -9.79 -18.04 13.54
CA ASN A 149 -10.44 -18.71 12.41
C ASN A 149 -9.51 -18.88 11.18
N GLY A 150 -8.25 -19.23 11.40
CA GLY A 150 -7.26 -19.41 10.32
C GLY A 150 -6.78 -18.12 9.65
N ARG A 151 -7.16 -16.94 10.16
CA ARG A 151 -6.75 -15.62 9.64
C ARG A 151 -6.08 -14.78 10.71
N PHE A 152 -5.10 -13.97 10.31
CA PHE A 152 -4.50 -13.00 11.23
C PHE A 152 -5.43 -11.80 11.36
N THR A 153 -5.94 -11.58 12.57
CA THR A 153 -7.06 -10.67 12.86
C THR A 153 -6.69 -9.73 13.99
N VAL A 154 -6.89 -8.43 13.77
CA VAL A 154 -6.75 -7.39 14.79
C VAL A 154 -8.13 -6.77 15.01
N GLU A 155 -8.52 -6.65 16.27
CA GLU A 155 -9.79 -6.02 16.67
C GLU A 155 -9.52 -4.58 17.10
N TYR A 156 -10.40 -3.66 16.74
CA TYR A 156 -10.31 -2.26 17.09
C TYR A 156 -11.69 -1.66 17.36
N GLY A 157 -11.75 -0.77 18.35
CA GLY A 157 -12.98 -0.08 18.72
C GLY A 157 -13.30 1.06 17.75
N THR A 158 -14.55 1.13 17.28
CA THR A 158 -15.09 2.30 16.58
C THR A 158 -16.30 2.86 17.33
N LYS A 159 -16.71 4.10 17.04
CA LYS A 159 -17.92 4.70 17.63
C LYS A 159 -19.20 3.87 17.43
N ARG A 160 -19.20 2.95 16.45
CA ARG A 160 -20.32 2.07 16.09
C ARG A 160 -20.12 0.62 16.60
N GLY A 161 -19.13 0.38 17.46
CA GLY A 161 -18.81 -0.93 18.02
C GLY A 161 -17.44 -1.48 17.60
N MET A 162 -17.15 -2.70 18.02
CA MET A 162 -15.90 -3.41 17.73
C MET A 162 -15.88 -3.87 16.27
N LYS A 163 -14.79 -3.57 15.57
CA LYS A 163 -14.53 -4.04 14.20
C LYS A 163 -13.26 -4.86 14.16
N GLN A 164 -13.13 -5.67 13.11
CA GLN A 164 -11.96 -6.49 12.87
C GLN A 164 -11.32 -6.11 11.54
N ILE A 165 -9.99 -6.16 11.49
CA ILE A 165 -9.22 -6.13 10.25
C ILE A 165 -8.46 -7.44 10.13
N HIS A 166 -8.49 -8.03 8.94
CA HIS A 166 -7.77 -9.25 8.63
C HIS A 166 -6.59 -8.96 7.70
N PHE A 167 -5.51 -9.72 7.84
CA PHE A 167 -4.49 -9.79 6.80
C PHE A 167 -5.11 -10.36 5.52
N ILE A 168 -4.69 -9.85 4.36
CA ILE A 168 -5.26 -10.22 3.06
C ILE A 168 -5.24 -11.74 2.84
N GLU A 169 -6.33 -12.26 2.31
CA GLU A 169 -6.40 -13.64 1.87
C GLU A 169 -5.38 -13.87 0.76
N ARG A 170 -4.65 -14.97 0.84
CA ARG A 170 -3.64 -15.33 -0.17
C ARG A 170 -4.32 -15.93 -1.40
N SER A 171 -5.24 -15.19 -2.01
CA SER A 171 -5.90 -15.55 -3.25
C SER A 171 -5.67 -14.42 -4.24
N PHE A 172 -4.88 -14.70 -5.28
CA PHE A 172 -4.45 -13.72 -6.27
C PHE A 172 -4.72 -14.25 -7.69
N PRO A 173 -6.00 -14.38 -8.08
CA PRO A 173 -6.36 -14.87 -9.41
C PRO A 173 -5.89 -13.89 -10.47
N ARG A 174 -5.53 -14.42 -11.64
CA ARG A 174 -5.35 -13.57 -12.82
C ARG A 174 -6.71 -13.02 -13.24
N VAL A 175 -6.76 -11.73 -13.57
CA VAL A 175 -7.95 -11.10 -14.12
C VAL A 175 -7.80 -10.96 -15.63
N ASN A 176 -8.75 -11.52 -16.38
CA ASN A 176 -8.80 -11.42 -17.84
C ASN A 176 -9.67 -10.22 -18.22
N GLY A 177 -9.05 -9.05 -18.38
CA GLY A 177 -9.74 -7.82 -18.79
C GLY A 177 -9.78 -6.75 -17.70
N ILE A 178 -9.90 -5.49 -18.13
CA ILE A 178 -10.04 -4.33 -17.26
C ILE A 178 -11.47 -3.82 -17.47
N SER A 179 -12.33 -3.84 -16.44
CA SER A 179 -13.53 -3.00 -16.50
C SER A 179 -13.07 -1.54 -16.56
N LYS A 180 -13.51 -0.81 -17.60
CA LYS A 180 -13.16 0.61 -17.84
C LYS A 180 -13.60 1.54 -16.70
N GLU A 181 -14.45 1.05 -15.80
CA GLU A 181 -15.15 1.87 -14.80
C GLU A 181 -14.26 2.33 -13.64
N GLN A 182 -13.03 1.82 -13.51
CA GLN A 182 -12.11 2.16 -12.39
C GLN A 182 -10.64 2.35 -12.80
N THR A 183 -10.37 2.76 -14.04
CA THR A 183 -9.03 3.26 -14.41
C THR A 183 -8.78 4.61 -13.72
N ASP A 184 -7.58 4.80 -13.15
CA ASP A 184 -7.09 6.03 -12.49
C ASP A 184 -7.64 6.40 -11.09
N VAL A 185 -8.37 5.50 -10.42
CA VAL A 185 -8.68 5.70 -8.99
C VAL A 185 -7.44 5.38 -8.15
N VAL A 186 -6.62 6.39 -7.86
CA VAL A 186 -5.48 6.25 -6.95
C VAL A 186 -6.02 5.96 -5.54
N PRO A 187 -5.75 4.78 -4.94
CA PRO A 187 -6.16 4.51 -3.57
C PRO A 187 -5.47 5.51 -2.64
N ASN A 188 -6.26 6.18 -1.80
CA ASN A 188 -5.74 7.18 -0.87
C ASN A 188 -4.89 6.46 0.20
N THR A 189 -3.58 6.36 -0.01
CA THR A 189 -2.62 5.75 0.94
C THR A 189 -2.22 6.69 2.08
N ARG A 190 -2.69 7.95 2.09
CA ARG A 190 -2.34 8.93 3.14
C ARG A 190 -2.95 8.66 4.52
N TYR A 191 -3.91 7.75 4.66
CA TYR A 191 -4.50 7.46 5.99
C TYR A 191 -3.52 6.74 6.94
N THR A 192 -2.46 6.11 6.44
CA THR A 192 -1.43 5.43 7.25
C THR A 192 -0.20 6.30 7.56
N LEU A 193 -0.09 7.47 6.93
CA LEU A 193 1.03 8.41 7.12
C LEU A 193 0.74 9.46 8.21
N SER A 194 -0.43 9.41 8.84
CA SER A 194 -0.84 10.38 9.86
C SER A 194 -0.49 9.86 11.25
N THR A 195 0.64 10.30 11.80
CA THR A 195 1.17 9.88 13.10
C THR A 195 0.37 10.34 14.33
N THR A 196 -0.64 11.20 14.19
CA THR A 196 -1.38 11.76 15.33
C THR A 196 -2.89 11.69 15.14
N LYS A 197 -3.57 10.98 16.04
CA LYS A 197 -5.05 11.01 16.13
C LYS A 197 -5.52 12.37 16.60
N LEU A 198 -6.76 12.74 16.28
CA LEU A 198 -7.37 13.98 16.79
C LEU A 198 -7.36 14.03 18.34
N SER A 199 -7.60 12.90 19.00
CA SER A 199 -7.51 12.76 20.46
C SER A 199 -6.12 13.09 20.99
N ASP A 200 -5.09 12.63 20.30
CA ASP A 200 -3.70 12.77 20.74
C ASP A 200 -3.22 14.21 20.55
N ARG A 201 -3.79 14.93 19.57
CA ARG A 201 -3.52 16.36 19.33
C ARG A 201 -4.16 17.27 20.37
N ILE A 202 -5.37 16.94 20.83
CA ILE A 202 -6.02 17.67 21.93
C ILE A 202 -5.24 17.42 23.24
N LYS A 203 -4.88 16.16 23.50
CA LYS A 203 -4.06 15.76 24.65
C LYS A 203 -2.65 16.34 24.64
N ALA A 204 -2.12 16.67 23.46
CA ALA A 204 -0.79 17.26 23.35
C ALA A 204 -0.72 18.69 23.87
N GLU A 205 -1.86 19.39 24.03
CA GLU A 205 -1.93 20.78 24.51
C GLU A 205 -0.97 21.74 23.80
N THR A 206 -0.65 21.42 22.55
CA THR A 206 0.30 22.15 21.70
C THR A 206 -0.44 22.77 20.53
N CYS A 207 -0.23 24.07 20.31
CA CYS A 207 -0.80 24.76 19.16
C CYS A 207 -0.05 24.35 17.87
N GLU A 208 -0.76 23.84 16.85
CA GLU A 208 -0.13 23.45 15.57
C GLU A 208 0.38 24.64 14.74
N LEU A 209 -0.04 25.86 15.07
CA LEU A 209 0.35 27.09 14.37
C LEU A 209 1.55 27.78 15.03
N CYS A 210 1.47 28.05 16.34
CA CYS A 210 2.50 28.81 17.05
C CYS A 210 3.42 27.94 17.92
N GLY A 211 3.16 26.63 18.05
CA GLY A 211 4.00 25.72 18.84
C GLY A 211 3.96 25.94 20.34
N ARG A 212 3.03 26.75 20.86
CA ARG A 212 2.89 27.02 22.30
C ARG A 212 2.29 25.80 23.00
N ASN A 213 2.91 25.38 24.10
CA ASN A 213 2.52 24.21 24.89
C ASN A 213 1.75 24.65 26.14
N ASN A 214 0.98 23.72 26.74
CA ASN A 214 0.26 23.92 28.01
C ASN A 214 -0.81 25.03 27.93
N THR A 215 -1.56 25.06 26.82
CA THR A 215 -2.64 26.04 26.60
C THR A 215 -3.93 25.36 26.18
N LEU A 216 -5.08 25.98 26.49
CA LEU A 216 -6.39 25.52 26.03
C LEU A 216 -6.45 25.52 24.50
N ILE A 217 -6.63 24.31 23.94
CA ILE A 217 -6.68 24.07 22.50
C ILE A 217 -8.13 24.06 22.01
N HIS A 218 -8.41 24.86 20.99
CA HIS A 218 -9.65 24.86 20.23
C HIS A 218 -9.44 24.21 18.87
N MET A 219 -10.45 23.48 18.40
CA MET A 219 -10.40 22.83 17.09
C MET A 219 -11.00 23.76 16.03
N HIS A 220 -10.17 24.22 15.10
CA HIS A 220 -10.66 24.96 13.94
C HIS A 220 -11.07 24.00 12.84
N HIS A 221 -12.27 24.18 12.29
CA HIS A 221 -12.86 23.32 11.27
C HIS A 221 -13.15 24.09 9.98
N VAL A 222 -12.80 23.50 8.83
CA VAL A 222 -13.15 24.04 7.51
C VAL A 222 -14.12 23.11 6.79
N LYS A 223 -15.16 23.67 6.14
CA LYS A 223 -16.22 22.91 5.44
C LYS A 223 -15.66 21.95 4.36
N ARG A 224 -14.85 22.47 3.44
CA ARG A 224 -14.32 21.72 2.27
C ARG A 224 -12.87 22.10 1.98
N LEU A 225 -12.00 21.11 1.76
CA LEU A 225 -10.59 21.33 1.38
C LEU A 225 -10.44 21.84 -0.06
N LYS A 226 -11.39 21.53 -0.95
CA LYS A 226 -11.40 22.01 -2.34
C LYS A 226 -11.41 23.55 -2.38
N ASN A 227 -12.28 24.17 -1.57
CA ASN A 227 -12.38 25.62 -1.43
C ASN A 227 -11.05 26.28 -0.98
N LEU A 228 -10.29 25.61 -0.11
CA LEU A 228 -8.97 26.10 0.33
C LEU A 228 -7.92 26.01 -0.79
N ARG A 229 -8.00 24.99 -1.65
CA ARG A 229 -7.05 24.81 -2.77
C ARG A 229 -7.27 25.81 -3.89
N GLU A 230 -8.53 26.18 -4.14
CA GLU A 230 -8.98 27.12 -5.18
C GLU A 230 -8.71 28.59 -4.82
N LYS A 231 -8.43 28.90 -3.54
CA LYS A 231 -8.11 30.25 -3.08
C LYS A 231 -6.72 30.69 -3.58
N SER A 232 -6.62 31.90 -4.15
CA SER A 232 -5.37 32.48 -4.67
C SER A 232 -4.41 32.88 -3.56
N ASN A 233 -4.89 33.62 -2.56
CA ASN A 233 -4.12 34.03 -1.37
C ASN A 233 -4.39 33.08 -0.19
N LYS A 234 -3.46 32.11 -0.01
CA LYS A 234 -3.52 31.11 1.05
C LYS A 234 -2.67 31.53 2.23
N SER A 235 -3.28 31.61 3.41
CA SER A 235 -2.55 31.77 4.66
C SER A 235 -1.63 30.57 4.94
N TYR A 236 -0.56 30.80 5.69
CA TYR A 236 0.33 29.74 6.20
C TYR A 236 -0.45 28.59 6.85
N LEU A 237 -1.52 28.90 7.60
CA LEU A 237 -2.39 27.91 8.21
C LEU A 237 -3.16 27.09 7.17
N GLU A 238 -3.69 27.74 6.14
CA GLU A 238 -4.43 27.08 5.05
C GLU A 238 -3.49 26.18 4.22
N GLN A 239 -2.25 26.63 4.00
CA GLN A 239 -1.21 25.84 3.34
C GLN A 239 -0.86 24.58 4.15
N GLN A 240 -0.70 24.71 5.48
CA GLN A 240 -0.50 23.54 6.36
C GLN A 240 -1.69 22.58 6.31
N MET A 241 -2.94 23.08 6.30
CA MET A 241 -4.14 22.25 6.20
C MET A 241 -4.23 21.50 4.86
N ILE A 242 -3.83 22.14 3.75
CA ILE A 242 -3.77 21.54 2.42
C ILE A 242 -2.66 20.50 2.36
N ALA A 243 -1.45 20.84 2.80
CA ALA A 243 -0.29 19.94 2.79
C ALA A 243 -0.57 18.66 3.60
N ARG A 244 -1.25 18.81 4.74
CA ARG A 244 -1.68 17.70 5.60
C ARG A 244 -2.98 17.02 5.13
N ASN A 245 -3.70 17.57 4.14
CA ASN A 245 -5.04 17.13 3.71
C ASN A 245 -6.04 16.98 4.88
N ARG A 246 -6.05 17.93 5.81
CA ARG A 246 -6.89 17.90 7.02
C ARG A 246 -7.86 19.05 7.06
N LYS A 247 -9.13 18.76 7.36
CA LYS A 247 -10.18 19.76 7.60
C LYS A 247 -10.13 20.39 9.00
N THR A 248 -9.27 19.86 9.87
CA THR A 248 -9.21 20.24 11.29
C THR A 248 -7.78 20.52 11.75
N ILE A 249 -7.61 21.60 12.51
CA ILE A 249 -6.32 22.03 13.07
C ILE A 249 -6.50 22.47 14.53
N ALA A 250 -5.58 22.04 15.41
CA ALA A 250 -5.56 22.39 16.82
C ALA A 250 -4.85 23.74 17.03
N LEU A 251 -5.56 24.73 17.57
CA LEU A 251 -5.05 26.09 17.80
C LEU A 251 -5.24 26.51 19.24
N CYS A 252 -4.32 27.31 19.79
CA CYS A 252 -4.59 28.02 21.04
C CYS A 252 -5.69 29.08 20.83
N LYS A 253 -6.31 29.54 21.93
CA LYS A 253 -7.37 30.56 21.90
C LYS A 253 -6.99 31.81 21.10
N GLU A 254 -5.78 32.31 21.28
CA GLU A 254 -5.27 33.50 20.56
C GLU A 254 -5.23 33.28 19.04
N CYS A 255 -4.61 32.19 18.59
CA CYS A 255 -4.52 31.83 17.17
C CYS A 255 -5.90 31.55 16.57
N HIS A 256 -6.81 30.95 17.33
CA HIS A 256 -8.17 30.70 16.90
C HIS A 256 -8.93 32.02 16.67
N ILE A 257 -8.78 32.99 17.57
CA ILE A 257 -9.41 34.32 17.43
C ILE A 257 -8.81 35.09 16.25
N LYS A 258 -7.49 35.13 16.11
CA LYS A 258 -6.81 35.80 14.97
C LYS A 258 -7.29 35.24 13.62
N ARG A 259 -7.53 33.92 13.56
CA ARG A 259 -8.10 33.28 12.37
C ARG A 259 -9.51 33.74 12.06
N HIS A 260 -10.38 33.84 13.06
CA HIS A 260 -11.75 34.35 12.86
C HIS A 260 -11.79 35.83 12.48
N LYS A 261 -10.78 36.62 12.92
CA LYS A 261 -10.61 38.02 12.53
C LYS A 261 -9.99 38.22 11.14
N GLY A 262 -9.50 37.15 10.49
CA GLY A 262 -8.88 37.23 9.16
C GLY A 262 -7.45 37.77 9.14
N GLU A 263 -6.82 37.94 10.31
CA GLU A 263 -5.42 38.39 10.45
C GLU A 263 -4.41 37.29 10.09
N ILE A 264 -4.85 36.02 10.13
CA ILE A 264 -4.11 34.80 9.77
C ILE A 264 -5.07 33.87 9.04
#